data_AF-A0A6J6CCK9-F1
#
_entry.id   AF-A0A6J6CCK9-F1
#
_cell.length_a   1.000
_cell.length_b   1.000
_cell.length_c   1.000
_cell.angle_alpha   90.00
_cell.angle_beta   90.00
_cell.angle_gamma   90.00
#
_symmetry.space_group_name_H-M   'P 1'
#
loop_
_entity.id
_entity.type
_entity.pdbx_description
1 polymer ?
#
loop_
_entity_poly.entity_id
_entity_poly.type
_entity_poly.pdbx_seq_one_letter_code
_entity_poly.pdbx_strand_id
1 'polypeptide(L)'
;MEQVDVERSQEFRKCIECFLCQNTCHVIRDHEENKKSFAGPRFFIRIAELDMHPLDTLKNRKKTAQEEHGLGMCNITKCCTEVCPEHIRITDNAIIPMKERVVDEKYDPLRWLGSKIRKREGIV
;
A
#
# COMPACT_ATOMS: atom_id res chain seq x y z
N MET A 1 -20.32 -8.37 -7.05
CA MET A 1 -19.56 -7.20 -6.55
C MET A 1 -20.58 -6.27 -5.94
N GLU A 2 -20.50 -6.11 -4.63
CA GLU A 2 -21.38 -5.28 -3.83
C GLU A 2 -20.70 -3.95 -3.51
N GLN A 3 -21.46 -2.94 -3.08
CA GLN A 3 -20.91 -1.62 -2.73
C GLN A 3 -19.83 -1.72 -1.63
N VAL A 4 -19.98 -2.66 -0.70
CA VAL A 4 -19.00 -2.91 0.38
C VAL A 4 -17.63 -3.35 -0.15
N ASP A 5 -17.59 -4.03 -1.30
CA ASP A 5 -16.34 -4.52 -1.90
C ASP A 5 -15.46 -3.38 -2.46
N VAL A 6 -16.07 -2.22 -2.75
CA VAL A 6 -15.42 -1.10 -3.44
C VAL A 6 -15.33 0.17 -2.62
N GLU A 7 -16.10 0.29 -1.52
CA GLU A 7 -16.18 1.49 -0.67
C GLU A 7 -14.80 2.03 -0.28
N ARG A 8 -13.89 1.15 0.13
CA ARG A 8 -12.51 1.53 0.48
C ARG A 8 -11.73 2.09 -0.72
N SER A 9 -11.78 1.42 -1.87
CA SER A 9 -11.08 1.89 -3.07
C SER A 9 -11.67 3.19 -3.64
N GLN A 10 -12.97 3.42 -3.43
CA GLN A 10 -13.64 4.67 -3.82
C GLN A 10 -13.16 5.85 -2.98
N GLU A 11 -12.83 5.67 -1.70
CA GLU A 11 -12.20 6.71 -0.88
C GLU A 11 -10.90 7.20 -1.51
N PHE A 12 -10.06 6.28 -1.98
CA PHE A 12 -8.75 6.60 -2.57
C PHE A 12 -8.86 7.40 -3.86
N ARG A 13 -9.94 7.21 -4.62
CA ARG A 13 -10.24 7.95 -5.86
C ARG A 13 -10.57 9.42 -5.65
N LYS A 14 -10.81 9.84 -4.41
CA LYS A 14 -10.96 11.27 -4.08
C LYS A 14 -9.65 12.04 -4.18
N CYS A 15 -8.50 11.35 -4.29
CA CYS A 15 -7.20 12.01 -4.32
C CYS A 15 -7.05 12.98 -5.51
N ILE A 16 -6.92 14.27 -5.22
CA ILE A 16 -6.73 15.35 -6.20
C ILE A 16 -5.26 15.58 -6.62
N GLU A 17 -4.37 14.65 -6.29
CA GLU A 17 -2.94 14.73 -6.65
C GLU A 17 -2.22 16.02 -6.21
N CYS A 18 -2.56 16.60 -5.04
CA CYS A 18 -1.92 17.82 -4.54
C CYS A 18 -0.51 17.62 -3.95
N PHE A 19 -0.09 16.36 -3.71
CA PHE A 19 1.21 15.98 -3.11
C PHE A 19 1.53 16.53 -1.71
N LEU A 20 0.59 17.15 -0.99
CA LEU A 20 0.83 17.60 0.40
C LEU A 20 1.27 16.46 1.32
N CYS A 21 0.66 15.29 1.19
CA CYS A 21 1.05 14.09 1.92
C CYS A 21 2.51 13.68 1.64
N GLN A 22 3.00 13.91 0.42
CA GLN A 22 4.37 13.59 0.02
C GLN A 22 5.37 14.55 0.68
N ASN A 23 5.08 15.85 0.61
CA ASN A 23 5.96 16.91 1.13
C ASN A 23 6.09 16.88 2.66
N THR A 24 5.02 16.53 3.37
CA THR A 24 5.04 16.47 4.84
C THR A 24 5.66 15.17 5.39
N CYS A 25 5.83 14.14 4.56
CA CYS A 25 6.22 12.82 5.03
C CYS A 25 7.65 12.84 5.62
N HIS A 26 7.79 12.49 6.90
CA HIS A 26 9.08 12.52 7.60
C HIS A 26 10.15 11.63 6.95
N VAL A 27 9.75 10.50 6.35
CA VAL A 27 10.66 9.58 5.65
C VAL A 27 11.33 10.23 4.43
N ILE A 28 10.72 11.27 3.86
CA ILE A 28 11.23 12.01 2.68
C ILE A 28 11.80 13.35 3.10
N ARG A 29 11.04 14.11 3.90
CA ARG A 29 11.38 15.47 4.31
C ARG A 29 12.67 15.51 5.12
N ASP A 30 12.84 14.56 6.02
CA ASP A 30 13.98 14.55 6.95
C ASP A 30 15.15 13.71 6.40
N HIS A 31 14.94 13.01 5.28
CA HIS A 31 15.89 12.08 4.66
C HIS A 31 15.80 12.14 3.13
N GLU A 32 16.47 13.11 2.53
CA GLU A 32 16.53 13.33 1.08
C GLU A 32 17.02 12.07 0.33
N GLU A 33 17.94 11.32 0.92
CA GLU A 33 18.51 10.09 0.39
C GLU A 33 17.48 8.99 0.16
N ASN A 34 16.38 8.99 0.93
CA ASN A 34 15.32 7.99 0.82
C ASN A 34 14.48 8.18 -0.46
N LYS A 35 14.52 9.34 -1.13
CA LYS A 35 13.70 9.63 -2.32
C LYS A 35 13.87 8.61 -3.45
N LYS A 36 15.03 7.96 -3.54
CA LYS A 36 15.28 6.91 -4.55
C LYS A 36 14.64 5.57 -4.21
N SER A 37 14.45 5.28 -2.92
CA SER A 37 14.02 3.97 -2.43
C SER A 37 12.60 3.99 -1.86
N PHE A 38 12.06 5.17 -1.54
CA PHE A 38 10.75 5.35 -0.94
C PHE A 38 9.85 6.17 -1.86
N ALA A 39 8.86 5.50 -2.45
CA ALA A 39 7.92 6.17 -3.35
C ALA A 39 7.07 7.20 -2.61
N GLY A 40 6.61 6.90 -1.40
CA GLY A 40 5.86 7.83 -0.54
C GLY A 40 4.33 7.72 -0.63
N PRO A 41 3.62 8.42 0.28
CA PRO A 41 2.21 8.19 0.56
C PRO A 41 1.30 8.42 -0.65
N ARG A 42 1.59 9.40 -1.52
CA ARG A 42 0.75 9.62 -2.71
C ARG A 42 0.75 8.42 -3.63
N PHE A 43 1.92 7.83 -3.88
CA PHE A 43 2.04 6.67 -4.77
C PHE A 43 1.44 5.42 -4.12
N PHE A 44 1.60 5.26 -2.81
CA PHE A 44 0.99 4.15 -2.08
C PHE A 44 -0.54 4.17 -2.12
N ILE A 45 -1.19 5.34 -2.09
CA ILE A 45 -2.65 5.41 -2.29
C ILE A 45 -3.04 4.84 -3.66
N ARG A 46 -2.29 5.17 -4.70
CA ARG A 46 -2.58 4.67 -6.05
C ARG A 46 -2.36 3.16 -6.16
N ILE A 47 -1.32 2.63 -5.51
CA ILE A 47 -1.08 1.19 -5.44
C ILE A 47 -2.21 0.51 -4.67
N ALA A 48 -2.62 1.05 -3.53
CA ALA A 48 -3.71 0.53 -2.71
C ALA A 48 -5.05 0.55 -3.47
N GLU A 49 -5.34 1.61 -4.22
CA GLU A 49 -6.55 1.68 -5.05
C GLU A 49 -6.65 0.51 -6.02
N LEU A 50 -5.53 0.11 -6.63
CA LEU A 50 -5.49 -1.01 -7.57
C LEU A 50 -5.46 -2.35 -6.83
N ASP A 51 -4.54 -2.56 -5.88
CA ASP A 51 -4.35 -3.83 -5.15
C ASP A 51 -5.60 -4.25 -4.34
N MET A 52 -6.40 -3.28 -3.88
CA MET A 52 -7.62 -3.55 -3.13
C MET A 52 -8.87 -3.64 -4.00
N HIS A 53 -8.77 -3.42 -5.30
CA HIS A 53 -9.91 -3.47 -6.20
C HIS A 53 -10.30 -4.94 -6.48
N PRO A 54 -11.58 -5.32 -6.38
CA PRO A 54 -12.02 -6.71 -6.57
C PRO A 54 -11.79 -7.26 -7.98
N LEU A 55 -11.63 -6.37 -8.97
CA LEU A 55 -11.31 -6.72 -10.36
C LEU A 55 -9.81 -6.69 -10.68
N ASP A 56 -8.94 -6.39 -9.71
CA ASP A 56 -7.50 -6.42 -9.97
C ASP A 56 -7.03 -7.87 -10.13
N THR A 57 -6.45 -8.14 -11.29
CA THR A 57 -5.92 -9.46 -11.64
C THR A 57 -4.41 -9.57 -11.36
N LEU A 58 -3.75 -8.43 -11.09
CA LEU A 58 -2.33 -8.37 -10.72
C LEU A 58 -2.14 -8.60 -9.23
N LYS A 59 -1.89 -9.84 -8.87
CA LYS A 59 -1.76 -10.27 -7.47
C LYS A 59 -0.41 -9.92 -6.81
N ASN A 60 0.59 -9.44 -7.56
CA ASN A 60 1.94 -9.15 -7.06
C ASN A 60 2.16 -7.68 -6.64
N ARG A 61 1.15 -6.80 -6.70
CA ARG A 61 1.30 -5.36 -6.41
C ARG A 61 1.84 -5.08 -5.02
N LYS A 62 1.30 -5.75 -4.00
CA LYS A 62 1.80 -5.68 -2.61
C LYS A 62 3.30 -6.01 -2.47
N LYS A 63 3.81 -6.99 -3.23
CA LYS A 63 5.23 -7.36 -3.23
C LYS A 63 6.08 -6.25 -3.85
N THR A 64 5.67 -5.77 -5.02
CA THR A 64 6.30 -4.61 -5.68
C THR A 64 6.26 -3.36 -4.80
N ALA A 65 5.16 -3.11 -4.08
CA ALA A 65 5.05 -2.01 -3.13
C ALA A 65 6.13 -2.06 -2.04
N GLN A 66 6.44 -3.25 -1.52
CA GLN A 66 7.48 -3.41 -0.50
C GLN A 66 8.89 -3.36 -1.09
N GLU A 67 9.14 -4.15 -2.13
CA GLU A 67 10.50 -4.40 -2.65
C GLU A 67 11.02 -3.28 -3.54
N GLU A 68 10.15 -2.68 -4.36
CA GLU A 68 10.54 -1.65 -5.34
C GLU A 68 10.18 -0.23 -4.88
N HIS A 69 9.10 -0.09 -4.10
CA HIS A 69 8.60 1.24 -3.70
C HIS A 69 8.85 1.59 -2.23
N GLY A 70 9.48 0.69 -1.46
CA GLY A 70 9.92 0.96 -0.09
C GLY A 70 8.80 1.05 0.93
N LEU A 71 7.66 0.38 0.74
CA LEU A 71 6.52 0.39 1.69
C LEU A 71 6.95 0.12 3.14
N GLY A 72 8.00 -0.70 3.33
CA GLY A 72 8.57 -1.02 4.64
C GLY A 72 9.12 0.19 5.41
N MET A 73 9.53 1.27 4.72
CA MET A 73 10.14 2.45 5.32
C MET A 73 9.13 3.39 6.00
N CYS A 74 7.82 3.22 5.73
CA CYS A 74 6.81 4.07 6.36
C CYS A 74 6.71 3.79 7.86
N ASN A 75 6.85 4.82 8.71
CA ASN A 75 6.78 4.67 10.18
C ASN A 75 5.37 4.81 10.77
N ILE A 76 4.31 4.86 9.93
CA ILE A 76 2.90 4.91 10.38
C ILE A 76 2.61 6.10 11.32
N THR A 77 3.30 7.23 11.13
CA THR A 77 3.15 8.44 11.97
C THR A 77 1.89 9.26 11.66
N LYS A 78 1.10 8.87 10.66
CA LYS A 78 -0.12 9.56 10.20
C LYS A 78 0.02 11.00 9.69
N CYS A 79 1.24 11.55 9.60
CA CYS A 79 1.51 12.87 9.02
C CYS A 79 0.86 13.09 7.63
N CYS A 80 0.81 12.06 6.78
CA CYS A 80 0.16 12.13 5.47
C CYS A 80 -1.37 12.24 5.54
N THR A 81 -1.99 11.58 6.53
CA THR A 81 -3.45 11.59 6.73
C THR A 81 -3.92 12.93 7.28
N GLU A 82 -3.16 13.50 8.23
CA GLU A 82 -3.51 14.76 8.89
C GLU A 82 -3.55 15.96 7.93
N VAL A 83 -2.73 15.95 6.87
CA VAL A 83 -2.65 17.05 5.90
C VAL A 83 -3.52 16.86 4.66
N CYS A 84 -4.23 15.73 4.52
CA CYS A 84 -4.97 15.43 3.30
C CYS A 84 -6.23 16.30 3.21
N PRO A 85 -6.37 17.18 2.20
CA PRO A 85 -7.54 18.06 2.09
C PRO A 85 -8.82 17.30 1.76
N GLU A 86 -8.70 16.12 1.15
CA GLU A 86 -9.82 15.23 0.80
C GLU A 86 -10.20 14.27 1.94
N HIS A 87 -9.57 14.43 3.10
CA HIS A 87 -9.79 13.62 4.30
C HIS A 87 -9.65 12.10 4.07
N ILE A 88 -8.77 11.71 3.15
CA ILE A 88 -8.46 10.31 2.88
C ILE A 88 -7.67 9.76 4.07
N ARG A 89 -8.11 8.63 4.62
CA ARG A 89 -7.44 7.88 5.68
C ARG A 89 -6.25 7.10 5.12
N ILE A 90 -5.25 7.82 4.61
CA ILE A 90 -4.10 7.26 3.88
C ILE A 90 -3.39 6.19 4.71
N THR A 91 -3.15 6.46 5.99
CA THR A 91 -2.42 5.51 6.83
C THR A 91 -3.27 4.30 7.17
N ASP A 92 -4.49 4.53 7.65
CA ASP A 92 -5.35 3.48 8.21
C ASP A 92 -5.99 2.59 7.14
N ASN A 93 -6.44 3.17 6.02
CA ASN A 93 -7.15 2.43 4.98
C ASN A 93 -6.24 1.97 3.84
N ALA A 94 -5.14 2.67 3.56
CA ALA A 94 -4.21 2.29 2.49
C ALA A 94 -2.92 1.65 3.00
N ILE A 95 -2.07 2.38 3.74
CA ILE A 95 -0.71 1.92 4.09
C ILE A 95 -0.71 0.70 5.02
N ILE A 96 -1.48 0.74 6.12
CA ILE A 96 -1.54 -0.38 7.07
C ILE A 96 -2.04 -1.66 6.37
N PRO A 97 -3.16 -1.66 5.62
CA PRO A 97 -3.61 -2.88 4.97
C PRO A 97 -2.65 -3.40 3.88
N MET A 98 -1.93 -2.52 3.17
CA MET A 98 -0.86 -2.98 2.28
C MET A 98 0.27 -3.66 3.04
N LYS A 99 0.68 -3.14 4.20
CA LYS A 99 1.69 -3.78 5.05
C LYS A 99 1.22 -5.13 5.59
N GLU A 100 -0.02 -5.21 6.05
CA GLU A 100 -0.62 -6.47 6.55
C GLU A 100 -0.63 -7.54 5.45
N ARG A 101 -1.07 -7.20 4.23
CA ARG A 101 -1.09 -8.13 3.08
C ARG A 101 0.30 -8.65 2.70
N VAL A 102 1.34 -7.83 2.88
CA VAL A 102 2.73 -8.22 2.67
C VAL A 102 3.19 -9.21 3.76
N VAL A 103 2.82 -8.97 5.01
CA VAL A 103 3.15 -9.85 6.14
C VAL A 103 2.47 -11.21 6.00
N ASP A 104 1.21 -11.25 5.59
CA ASP A 104 0.44 -12.50 5.38
C ASP A 104 1.06 -13.42 4.33
N GLU A 105 1.81 -12.87 3.36
CA GLU A 105 2.54 -13.69 2.38
C GLU A 105 3.91 -14.13 2.86
N LYS A 106 4.62 -13.26 3.60
CA LYS A 106 6.01 -13.52 4.00
C LYS A 106 6.13 -14.38 5.26
N TYR A 107 5.19 -14.28 6.19
CA TYR A 107 5.32 -14.84 7.53
C TYR A 107 4.28 -15.90 7.91
N ASP A 108 3.23 -16.11 7.11
CA ASP A 108 2.29 -17.22 7.33
C ASP A 108 2.98 -18.57 7.04
N PRO A 109 3.26 -19.40 8.07
CA PRO A 109 3.95 -20.67 7.89
C PRO A 109 3.19 -21.63 7.00
N LEU A 110 1.86 -21.60 6.99
CA LEU A 110 1.02 -22.51 6.21
C LEU A 110 1.08 -22.15 4.72
N ARG A 111 1.03 -20.86 4.38
CA ARG A 111 1.22 -20.39 3.00
C ARG A 111 2.65 -20.57 2.50
N TRP A 112 3.64 -20.30 3.35
CA TRP A 112 5.04 -20.54 3.01
C TRP A 112 5.34 -22.03 2.79
N LEU A 113 4.91 -22.91 3.70
CA LEU A 113 5.06 -24.37 3.50
C LEU A 113 4.27 -24.84 2.27
N GLY A 114 3.07 -24.31 2.06
CA GLY A 114 2.23 -24.62 0.91
C GLY A 114 2.89 -24.29 -0.43
N SER A 115 3.46 -23.09 -0.57
CA SER A 115 4.19 -22.67 -1.77
C SER A 115 5.50 -23.44 -1.99
N LYS A 116 6.17 -23.88 -0.91
CA LYS A 116 7.47 -24.57 -0.97
C LYS A 116 7.35 -26.08 -1.19
N ILE A 117 6.29 -26.72 -0.71
CA ILE A 117 6.07 -28.18 -0.81
C ILE A 117 5.11 -28.53 -1.94
N ARG A 118 4.16 -27.65 -2.27
CA ARG A 118 3.15 -27.89 -3.29
C ARG A 118 3.36 -26.87 -4.41
N LYS A 119 4.10 -27.24 -5.46
CA LYS A 119 4.06 -26.54 -6.76
C LYS A 119 2.62 -26.55 -7.28
N ARG A 120 1.82 -25.57 -6.88
CA ARG A 120 0.58 -25.20 -7.56
C ARG A 120 0.84 -23.84 -8.19
N GLU A 121 1.32 -23.88 -9.42
CA GLU A 121 1.30 -22.75 -10.34
C GLU A 121 -0.17 -22.30 -10.47
N GLY A 122 -0.50 -21.07 -10.04
CA GLY A 122 -1.82 -20.48 -10.29
C GLY A 122 -2.49 -19.70 -9.15
N ILE A 123 -1.93 -19.66 -7.94
CA ILE A 123 -2.45 -18.80 -6.87
C ILE A 123 -1.35 -17.94 -6.27
N VAL A 124 -0.68 -17.18 -7.14
CA VAL A 124 -0.07 -15.88 -6.86
C VAL A 124 -0.36 -15.01 -8.06
#